data_AF-A0A5J4KZE2-F1
#
_entry.id   AF-A0A5J4KZE2-F1
#
_cell.length_a   1.000
_cell.length_b   1.000
_cell.length_c   1.000
_cell.angle_alpha   90.00
_cell.angle_beta   90.00
_cell.angle_gamma   90.00
#
_symmetry.space_group_name_H-M   'P 1'
#
loop_
_entity.id
_entity.type
_entity.pdbx_description
1 polymer ?
#
loop_
_entity_poly.entity_id
_entity_poly.type
_entity_poly.pdbx_seq_one_letter_code
_entity_poly.pdbx_strand_id
1 'polypeptide(L)'
;MTFIASLVRAFGTRREELLAARAQRQLELDAGKLPDFLPETEQIRNGDWTVAPIPADLQDRRVEITGPVERKMIINALNSGAYGFMADFEDSNTPTWENTIQGQINLRDAIRRTISFTNPDGKTYQLKDKTAVLMVRPRGWHLLEKHVLIDGQPISAGIFDFGLYVFHNAQQLLDNGSGPYFYLPKMESHLEARLWNDIFVLAQQLLSIPQGTIKATVLIETILASFEMHEILYELREHAAGLNCGRWDYIFSVIKKFHHNPDFILPDRAEVTMTTHFMHSYSLLTIQTCHRRNAHAIGGMAAQIPIKNDPTANETALARVRADKKREASDGHDGTWVAHPGLVPIALEEFNALMPQANQVQRKREDVHVSAADLLQMPAGSITEAGLRNNISVSLQYLEAWLRGNGCVPINHLMEDAATVEISRAQIWQWINHPGGILNDGRRITIDMFRQFLQEEQIRLQDNIGRQEYAARPFTAAGTILDQIISDKNFIEFLTIPAYAYIA
;
A
#
# COMPACT_ATOMS: atom_id res chain seq x y z
N MET A 1 -8.18 -26.12 3.40
CA MET A 1 -9.30 -25.39 4.02
C MET A 1 -9.41 -25.54 5.54
N THR A 2 -9.24 -26.72 6.14
CA THR A 2 -9.32 -26.89 7.61
C THR A 2 -8.43 -25.90 8.38
N PHE A 3 -7.17 -25.73 7.95
CA PHE A 3 -6.24 -24.75 8.52
C PHE A 3 -6.82 -23.31 8.54
N ILE A 4 -7.29 -22.82 7.39
CA ILE A 4 -7.89 -21.49 7.27
C ILE A 4 -9.16 -21.39 8.13
N ALA A 5 -9.99 -22.44 8.16
CA ALA A 5 -11.18 -22.45 9.00
C ALA A 5 -10.87 -22.35 10.50
N SER A 6 -9.78 -22.97 10.96
CA SER A 6 -9.30 -22.80 12.33
C SER A 6 -8.90 -21.36 12.62
N LEU A 7 -8.20 -20.68 11.70
CA LEU A 7 -7.82 -19.27 11.87
C LEU A 7 -9.06 -18.36 11.88
N VAL A 8 -9.98 -18.54 10.93
CA VAL A 8 -11.21 -17.74 10.83
C VAL A 8 -12.07 -17.90 12.08
N ARG A 9 -12.26 -19.12 12.58
CA ARG A 9 -13.06 -19.36 13.80
C ARG A 9 -12.40 -18.81 15.06
N ALA A 10 -11.07 -18.80 15.12
CA ALA A 10 -10.35 -18.25 16.27
C ALA A 10 -10.37 -16.72 16.30
N PHE A 11 -10.37 -16.05 15.14
CA PHE A 11 -10.05 -14.62 15.05
C PHE A 11 -11.06 -13.77 14.29
N GLY A 12 -12.06 -14.37 13.64
CA GLY A 12 -13.08 -13.65 12.86
C GLY A 12 -13.84 -12.62 13.69
N THR A 13 -14.35 -13.01 14.85
CA THR A 13 -15.06 -12.11 15.78
C THR A 13 -14.15 -10.95 16.22
N ARG A 14 -12.89 -11.22 16.57
CA ARG A 14 -11.95 -10.18 17.00
C ARG A 14 -11.67 -9.17 15.88
N ARG A 15 -11.56 -9.62 14.64
CA ARG A 15 -11.44 -8.74 13.47
C ARG A 15 -12.66 -7.84 13.31
N GLU A 16 -13.87 -8.38 13.45
CA GLU A 16 -15.11 -7.57 13.40
C GLU A 16 -15.18 -6.53 14.53
N GLU A 17 -14.80 -6.90 15.75
CA GLU A 17 -14.69 -5.96 16.88
C GLU A 17 -13.73 -4.81 16.58
N LEU A 18 -12.58 -5.08 15.96
CA LEU A 18 -11.61 -4.05 15.58
C LEU A 18 -12.14 -3.13 14.48
N LEU A 19 -12.87 -3.66 13.49
CA LEU A 19 -13.54 -2.83 12.48
C LEU A 19 -14.64 -1.95 13.10
N ALA A 20 -15.39 -2.47 14.08
CA ALA A 20 -16.33 -1.67 14.84
C ALA A 20 -15.63 -0.57 15.68
N ALA A 21 -14.46 -0.88 16.26
CA ALA A 21 -13.65 0.09 16.97
C ALA A 21 -13.13 1.21 16.06
N ARG A 22 -12.79 0.92 14.79
CA ARG A 22 -12.46 1.96 13.79
C ARG A 22 -13.63 2.92 13.57
N ALA A 23 -14.85 2.39 13.43
CA ALA A 23 -16.05 3.22 13.28
C ALA A 23 -16.29 4.10 14.51
N GLN A 24 -16.13 3.55 15.72
CA GLN A 24 -16.23 4.32 16.94
C GLN A 24 -15.16 5.42 17.02
N ARG A 25 -13.91 5.12 16.63
CA ARG A 25 -12.83 6.11 16.57
C ARG A 25 -13.12 7.21 15.56
N GLN A 26 -13.77 6.90 14.43
CA GLN A 26 -14.21 7.93 13.48
C GLN A 26 -15.22 8.88 14.10
N LEU A 27 -16.21 8.39 14.87
CA LEU A 27 -17.18 9.24 15.57
C LEU A 27 -16.49 10.20 16.56
N GLU A 28 -15.42 9.76 17.22
CA GLU A 28 -14.64 10.63 18.10
C GLU A 28 -13.90 11.74 17.33
N LEU A 29 -13.31 11.41 16.18
CA LEU A 29 -12.63 12.36 15.31
C LEU A 29 -13.62 13.39 14.76
N ASP A 30 -14.80 12.94 14.33
CA ASP A 30 -15.90 13.80 13.88
C ASP A 30 -16.40 14.74 14.99
N ALA A 31 -16.33 14.31 16.25
CA ALA A 31 -16.62 15.12 17.43
C ALA A 31 -15.47 16.06 17.84
N GLY A 32 -14.37 16.10 17.08
CA GLY A 32 -13.23 17.02 17.28
C GLY A 32 -12.09 16.45 18.14
N LYS A 33 -12.13 15.17 18.54
CA LYS A 33 -11.05 14.54 19.31
C LYS A 33 -9.91 14.09 18.39
N LEU A 34 -8.98 15.00 18.12
CA LEU A 34 -7.79 14.74 17.31
C LEU A 34 -6.91 13.60 17.90
N PRO A 35 -6.15 12.87 17.06
CA PRO A 35 -5.23 11.85 17.53
C PRO A 35 -3.99 12.46 18.20
N ASP A 36 -3.46 11.74 19.18
CA ASP A 36 -2.22 12.03 19.89
C ASP A 36 -1.58 10.69 20.31
N PHE A 37 -0.33 10.71 20.76
CA PHE A 37 0.34 9.53 21.32
C PHE A 37 -0.35 9.08 22.61
N LEU A 38 -0.58 7.77 22.75
CA LEU A 38 -1.40 7.20 23.82
C LEU A 38 -0.72 7.30 25.21
N PRO A 39 -1.30 7.97 26.22
CA PRO A 39 -0.71 8.03 27.55
C PRO A 39 -0.59 6.65 28.22
N GLU A 40 -1.55 5.76 28.01
CA GLU A 40 -1.63 4.43 28.63
C GLU A 40 -0.53 3.45 28.18
N THR A 41 0.17 3.74 27.08
CA THR A 41 1.29 2.94 26.55
C THR A 41 2.62 3.67 26.60
N GLU A 42 2.73 4.77 27.35
CA GLU A 42 3.97 5.55 27.49
C GLU A 42 5.17 4.68 27.90
N GLN A 43 4.96 3.72 28.81
CA GLN A 43 5.99 2.77 29.24
C GLN A 43 6.54 1.90 28.10
N ILE A 44 5.75 1.60 27.05
CA ILE A 44 6.24 0.88 25.87
C ILE A 44 7.15 1.79 25.06
N ARG A 45 6.78 3.06 24.85
CA ARG A 45 7.59 4.02 24.10
C ARG A 45 8.90 4.34 24.81
N ASN A 46 8.86 4.49 26.13
CA ASN A 46 10.04 4.84 26.92
C ASN A 46 10.89 3.63 27.33
N GLY A 47 10.33 2.41 27.29
CA GLY A 47 11.02 1.17 27.66
C GLY A 47 12.18 0.81 26.74
N ASP A 48 13.14 0.06 27.30
CA ASP A 48 14.30 -0.50 26.59
C ASP A 48 13.98 -1.91 26.08
N TRP A 49 13.61 -1.99 24.81
CA TRP A 49 13.28 -3.24 24.12
C TRP A 49 13.48 -3.09 22.62
N THR A 50 13.70 -4.21 21.95
CA THR A 50 13.88 -4.31 20.50
C THR A 50 13.06 -5.47 19.93
N VAL A 51 12.83 -5.47 18.62
CA VAL A 51 12.23 -6.61 17.92
C VAL A 51 13.18 -7.81 17.92
N ALA A 52 12.64 -9.01 17.72
CA ALA A 52 13.42 -10.21 17.52
C ALA A 52 14.31 -10.10 16.26
N PRO A 53 15.45 -10.81 16.20
CA PRO A 53 16.40 -10.68 15.09
C PRO A 53 15.75 -10.82 13.71
N ILE A 54 16.19 -9.96 12.79
CA ILE A 54 15.79 -10.01 11.38
C ILE A 54 16.56 -11.14 10.68
N PRO A 55 15.90 -12.03 9.91
CA PRO A 55 16.56 -13.11 9.18
C PRO A 55 17.65 -12.62 8.23
N ALA A 56 18.62 -13.48 7.92
CA ALA A 56 19.82 -13.10 7.16
C ALA A 56 19.49 -12.55 5.76
N ASP A 57 18.49 -13.12 5.09
CA ASP A 57 18.06 -12.69 3.75
C ASP A 57 17.20 -11.41 3.77
N LEU A 58 16.79 -10.93 4.94
CA LEU A 58 16.10 -9.64 5.13
C LEU A 58 17.02 -8.54 5.70
N GLN A 59 18.32 -8.80 5.91
CA GLN A 59 19.26 -7.80 6.45
C GLN A 59 19.60 -6.69 5.45
N ASP A 60 19.59 -6.98 4.15
CA ASP A 60 19.81 -6.00 3.08
C ASP A 60 18.55 -5.91 2.22
N ARG A 61 17.84 -4.78 2.35
CA ARG A 61 16.56 -4.52 1.69
C ARG A 61 16.58 -3.20 0.92
N ARG A 62 17.77 -2.77 0.50
CA ARG A 62 18.02 -1.43 -0.06
C ARG A 62 17.07 -1.03 -1.20
N VAL A 63 16.66 -1.99 -2.02
CA VAL A 63 15.64 -1.79 -3.06
C VAL A 63 14.71 -2.99 -3.10
N GLU A 64 13.42 -2.74 -2.98
CA GLU A 64 12.37 -3.71 -3.19
C GLU A 64 11.50 -3.29 -4.37
N ILE A 65 11.12 -4.26 -5.20
CA ILE A 65 10.14 -4.05 -6.26
C ILE A 65 8.77 -4.53 -5.78
N THR A 66 7.71 -3.81 -6.12
CA THR A 66 6.33 -4.26 -5.87
C THR A 66 5.65 -4.64 -7.18
N GLY A 67 4.66 -5.53 -7.12
CA GLY A 67 3.87 -5.87 -8.30
C GLY A 67 2.84 -6.97 -8.09
N PRO A 68 1.97 -7.17 -9.09
CA PRO A 68 0.86 -8.11 -8.99
C PRO A 68 1.34 -9.56 -8.98
N VAL A 69 0.46 -10.45 -8.55
CA VAL A 69 0.68 -11.91 -8.51
C VAL A 69 0.47 -12.61 -9.87
N GLU A 70 0.51 -11.87 -10.97
CA GLU A 70 0.47 -12.42 -12.33
C GLU A 70 1.79 -13.15 -12.64
N ARG A 71 1.69 -14.27 -13.36
CA ARG A 71 2.78 -15.24 -13.53
C ARG A 71 4.03 -14.63 -14.18
N LYS A 72 3.87 -13.90 -15.29
CA LYS A 72 4.99 -13.25 -15.98
C LYS A 72 5.58 -12.12 -15.12
N MET A 73 4.73 -11.34 -14.44
CA MET A 73 5.15 -10.25 -13.57
C MET A 73 5.97 -10.74 -12.37
N ILE A 74 5.57 -11.83 -11.72
CA ILE A 74 6.35 -12.48 -10.65
C ILE A 74 7.76 -12.84 -11.14
N ILE A 75 7.87 -13.48 -12.32
CA ILE A 75 9.18 -13.86 -12.89
C ILE A 75 10.04 -12.61 -13.13
N ASN A 76 9.47 -11.56 -13.72
CA ASN A 76 10.21 -10.33 -14.01
C ASN A 76 10.66 -9.62 -12.73
N ALA A 77 9.80 -9.55 -11.72
CA ALA A 77 10.10 -8.91 -10.45
C ALA A 77 11.20 -9.65 -9.68
N LEU A 78 11.11 -10.99 -9.57
CA LEU A 78 12.14 -11.82 -8.96
C LEU A 78 13.49 -11.72 -9.68
N ASN A 79 13.48 -11.53 -11.00
CA ASN A 79 14.69 -11.40 -11.83
C ASN A 79 15.21 -9.96 -12.00
N SER A 80 14.57 -8.98 -11.36
CA SER A 80 14.81 -7.54 -11.59
C SER A 80 16.16 -7.05 -11.11
N GLY A 81 16.80 -7.77 -10.18
CA GLY A 81 18.01 -7.33 -9.47
C GLY A 81 17.71 -6.57 -8.17
N ALA A 82 16.44 -6.39 -7.80
CA ALA A 82 16.06 -5.92 -6.48
C ALA A 82 16.45 -6.94 -5.40
N TYR A 83 16.57 -6.48 -4.16
CA TYR A 83 16.84 -7.34 -3.00
C TYR A 83 15.56 -8.02 -2.51
N GLY A 84 14.43 -7.31 -2.58
CA GLY A 84 13.11 -7.83 -2.24
C GLY A 84 12.11 -7.70 -3.39
N PHE A 85 11.14 -8.60 -3.43
CA PHE A 85 9.93 -8.50 -4.24
C PHE A 85 8.71 -8.68 -3.35
N MET A 86 7.90 -7.64 -3.23
CA MET A 86 6.58 -7.71 -2.61
C MET A 86 5.54 -8.13 -3.66
N ALA A 87 5.13 -9.41 -3.60
CA ALA A 87 4.04 -9.93 -4.39
C ALA A 87 2.70 -9.56 -3.76
N ASP A 88 1.85 -8.91 -4.54
CA ASP A 88 0.72 -8.16 -4.01
C ASP A 88 -0.63 -8.79 -4.35
N PHE A 89 -1.40 -9.11 -3.31
CA PHE A 89 -2.82 -9.49 -3.42
C PHE A 89 -3.76 -8.31 -3.13
N GLU A 90 -3.21 -7.15 -2.76
CA GLU A 90 -3.92 -5.97 -2.31
C GLU A 90 -4.05 -4.92 -3.42
N ASP A 91 -3.58 -3.68 -3.26
CA ASP A 91 -3.97 -2.56 -4.11
C ASP A 91 -3.56 -2.67 -5.59
N SER A 92 -2.50 -3.41 -5.93
CA SER A 92 -2.10 -3.64 -7.32
C SER A 92 -2.75 -4.87 -7.96
N ASN A 93 -3.64 -5.55 -7.23
CA ASN A 93 -4.36 -6.74 -7.68
C ASN A 93 -5.88 -6.51 -7.66
N THR A 94 -6.54 -6.77 -8.79
CA THR A 94 -8.00 -6.95 -8.74
C THR A 94 -8.28 -8.31 -8.10
N PRO A 95 -9.02 -8.38 -6.97
CA PRO A 95 -9.20 -9.60 -6.22
C PRO A 95 -10.32 -10.48 -6.81
N THR A 96 -10.31 -10.70 -8.13
CA THR A 96 -11.15 -11.76 -8.73
C THR A 96 -10.75 -13.10 -8.11
N TRP A 97 -11.68 -14.05 -8.07
CA TRP A 97 -11.35 -15.41 -7.62
C TRP A 97 -10.15 -16.00 -8.39
N GLU A 98 -10.16 -15.84 -9.71
CA GLU A 98 -9.12 -16.32 -10.61
C GLU A 98 -7.75 -15.71 -10.28
N ASN A 99 -7.65 -14.38 -10.19
CA ASN A 99 -6.38 -13.70 -9.89
C ASN A 99 -5.82 -14.16 -8.54
N THR A 100 -6.70 -14.29 -7.54
CA THR A 100 -6.31 -14.68 -6.18
C THR A 100 -5.80 -16.12 -6.16
N ILE A 101 -6.54 -17.08 -6.71
CA ILE A 101 -6.13 -18.49 -6.73
C ILE A 101 -4.91 -18.71 -7.62
N GLN A 102 -4.89 -18.12 -8.82
CA GLN A 102 -3.77 -18.25 -9.74
C GLN A 102 -2.52 -17.57 -9.16
N GLY A 103 -2.67 -16.47 -8.44
CA GLY A 103 -1.59 -15.83 -7.70
C GLY A 103 -0.96 -16.78 -6.67
N GLN A 104 -1.76 -17.47 -5.88
CA GLN A 104 -1.28 -18.46 -4.90
C GLN A 104 -0.54 -19.63 -5.58
N ILE A 105 -1.05 -20.11 -6.73
CA ILE A 105 -0.38 -21.12 -7.56
C ILE A 105 0.96 -20.59 -8.09
N ASN A 106 1.00 -19.36 -8.59
CA ASN A 106 2.22 -18.76 -9.12
C ASN A 106 3.29 -18.61 -8.04
N LEU A 107 2.94 -18.16 -6.84
CA LEU A 107 3.88 -18.05 -5.72
C LEU A 107 4.40 -19.42 -5.30
N ARG A 108 3.52 -20.43 -5.24
CA ARG A 108 3.90 -21.81 -4.94
C ARG A 108 4.93 -22.35 -5.93
N ASP A 109 4.73 -22.11 -7.23
CA ASP A 109 5.63 -22.53 -8.30
C ASP A 109 6.95 -21.72 -8.27
N ALA A 110 6.89 -20.42 -7.94
CA ALA A 110 8.07 -19.56 -7.84
C ALA A 110 9.01 -20.01 -6.73
N ILE A 111 8.47 -20.33 -5.56
CA ILE A 111 9.24 -20.81 -4.39
C ILE A 111 9.88 -22.18 -4.64
N ARG A 112 9.22 -23.04 -5.43
CA ARG A 112 9.75 -24.33 -5.90
C ARG A 112 10.66 -24.20 -7.13
N ARG A 113 10.87 -22.97 -7.62
CA ARG A 113 11.68 -22.65 -8.81
C ARG A 113 11.20 -23.33 -10.09
N THR A 114 9.92 -23.67 -10.18
CA THR A 114 9.29 -24.30 -11.37
C THR A 114 8.42 -23.33 -12.17
N ILE A 115 8.22 -22.09 -11.69
CA ILE A 115 7.47 -21.08 -12.42
C ILE A 115 8.12 -20.79 -13.78
N SER A 116 7.31 -20.82 -14.84
CA SER A 116 7.71 -20.45 -16.18
C SER A 116 6.52 -19.88 -16.94
N PHE A 117 6.81 -19.04 -17.93
CA PHE A 117 5.79 -18.43 -18.79
C PHE A 117 6.31 -18.32 -20.21
N THR A 118 5.49 -18.68 -21.19
CA THR A 118 5.78 -18.46 -22.62
C THR A 118 4.70 -17.53 -23.15
N ASN A 119 5.12 -16.39 -23.68
CA ASN A 119 4.18 -15.43 -24.28
C ASN A 119 3.72 -15.91 -25.68
N PRO A 120 2.70 -15.26 -26.27
CA PRO A 120 2.20 -15.66 -27.60
C PRO A 120 3.23 -15.60 -28.74
N ASP A 121 4.31 -14.81 -28.59
CA ASP A 121 5.41 -14.74 -29.56
C ASP A 121 6.47 -15.85 -29.40
N GLY A 122 6.33 -16.72 -28.40
CA GLY A 122 7.21 -17.88 -28.16
C GLY A 122 8.39 -17.62 -27.23
N LYS A 123 8.62 -16.38 -26.78
CA LYS A 123 9.63 -16.06 -25.77
C LYS A 123 9.26 -16.65 -24.41
N THR A 124 10.20 -17.42 -23.86
CA THR A 124 10.06 -18.07 -22.56
C THR A 124 10.75 -17.27 -21.45
N TYR A 125 10.11 -17.21 -20.29
CA TYR A 125 10.55 -16.53 -19.08
C TYR A 125 10.66 -17.57 -17.96
N GLN A 126 11.80 -17.59 -17.27
CA GLN A 126 12.13 -18.48 -16.16
C GLN A 126 12.94 -17.72 -15.10
N LEU A 127 13.00 -18.25 -13.89
CA LEU A 127 13.80 -17.64 -12.83
C LEU A 127 15.31 -17.77 -13.12
N LYS A 128 16.06 -16.71 -12.80
CA LYS A 128 17.52 -16.75 -12.73
C LYS A 128 17.96 -17.50 -11.46
N ASP A 129 19.25 -17.85 -11.39
CA ASP A 129 19.82 -18.54 -10.22
C ASP A 129 19.61 -17.74 -8.94
N LYS A 130 19.99 -16.45 -8.97
CA LYS A 130 19.73 -15.50 -7.90
C LYS A 130 18.47 -14.69 -8.19
N THR A 131 17.54 -14.72 -7.26
CA THR A 131 16.28 -13.94 -7.29
C THR A 131 16.18 -13.04 -6.08
N ALA A 132 15.33 -12.01 -6.17
CA ALA A 132 14.92 -11.23 -5.00
C ALA A 132 14.24 -12.11 -3.94
N VAL A 133 14.31 -11.70 -2.68
CA VAL A 133 13.58 -12.33 -1.56
C VAL A 133 12.09 -12.02 -1.71
N LEU A 134 11.25 -13.05 -1.59
CA LEU A 134 9.80 -12.92 -1.76
C LEU A 134 9.14 -12.52 -0.44
N MET A 135 8.30 -11.50 -0.49
CA MET A 135 7.36 -11.13 0.59
C MET A 135 5.96 -11.01 0.00
N VAL A 136 4.93 -11.32 0.78
CA VAL A 136 3.54 -11.27 0.32
C VAL A 136 2.76 -10.15 1.03
N ARG A 137 2.04 -9.33 0.27
CA ARG A 137 1.08 -8.37 0.82
C ARG A 137 -0.34 -8.95 0.70
N PRO A 138 -0.94 -9.47 1.80
CA PRO A 138 -2.33 -9.92 1.79
C PRO A 138 -3.27 -8.71 1.80
N ARG A 139 -4.55 -8.95 1.46
CA ARG A 139 -5.60 -7.94 1.54
C ARG A 139 -5.81 -7.41 2.97
N GLY A 140 -6.08 -6.11 3.09
CA GLY A 140 -6.29 -5.43 4.38
C GLY A 140 -7.56 -5.87 5.12
N TRP A 141 -7.66 -5.50 6.41
CA TRP A 141 -8.69 -6.02 7.31
C TRP A 141 -10.13 -5.76 6.89
N HIS A 142 -10.39 -4.71 6.10
CA HIS A 142 -11.74 -4.34 5.66
C HIS A 142 -12.27 -5.24 4.52
N LEU A 143 -11.39 -5.94 3.80
CA LEU A 143 -11.77 -6.77 2.66
C LEU A 143 -12.25 -8.17 3.07
N LEU A 144 -13.25 -8.66 2.33
CA LEU A 144 -13.82 -9.99 2.45
C LEU A 144 -13.48 -10.83 1.22
N GLU A 145 -13.29 -12.13 1.40
CA GLU A 145 -13.24 -13.11 0.33
C GLU A 145 -14.65 -13.70 0.14
N LYS A 146 -15.42 -13.13 -0.80
CA LYS A 146 -16.85 -13.45 -0.94
C LYS A 146 -17.12 -14.86 -1.47
N HIS A 147 -16.12 -15.52 -2.05
CA HIS A 147 -16.26 -16.85 -2.65
C HIS A 147 -16.14 -17.99 -1.63
N VAL A 148 -15.63 -17.70 -0.43
CA VAL A 148 -15.41 -18.71 0.61
C VAL A 148 -16.24 -18.38 1.83
N LEU A 149 -17.19 -19.26 2.11
CA LEU A 149 -18.04 -19.18 3.30
C LEU A 149 -17.56 -20.14 4.37
N ILE A 150 -17.42 -19.65 5.60
CA ILE A 150 -17.21 -20.48 6.79
C ILE A 150 -18.35 -20.18 7.74
N ASP A 151 -19.05 -21.25 8.14
CA ASP A 151 -20.24 -21.15 9.00
C ASP A 151 -21.30 -20.18 8.42
N GLY A 152 -21.40 -20.15 7.07
CA GLY A 152 -22.37 -19.35 6.32
C GLY A 152 -21.95 -17.90 6.02
N GLN A 153 -20.79 -17.45 6.50
CA GLN A 153 -20.32 -16.06 6.33
C GLN A 153 -19.07 -15.96 5.45
N PRO A 154 -18.95 -14.92 4.61
CA PRO A 154 -17.73 -14.65 3.87
C PRO A 154 -16.58 -14.37 4.85
N ILE A 155 -15.41 -14.92 4.55
CA ILE A 155 -14.26 -14.82 5.44
C ILE A 155 -13.44 -13.55 5.20
N SER A 156 -12.57 -13.20 6.16
CA SER A 156 -11.56 -12.16 5.94
C SER A 156 -10.64 -12.53 4.78
N ALA A 157 -10.52 -11.61 3.82
CA ALA A 157 -9.60 -11.75 2.69
C ALA A 157 -8.13 -11.85 3.15
N GLY A 158 -7.75 -11.06 4.15
CA GLY A 158 -6.40 -11.10 4.72
C GLY A 158 -6.05 -12.46 5.33
N ILE A 159 -6.98 -13.08 6.07
CA ILE A 159 -6.78 -14.44 6.62
C ILE A 159 -6.72 -15.48 5.49
N PHE A 160 -7.51 -15.31 4.43
CA PHE A 160 -7.49 -16.22 3.29
C PHE A 160 -6.14 -16.18 2.55
N ASP A 161 -5.66 -14.98 2.20
CA ASP A 161 -4.42 -14.78 1.47
C ASP A 161 -3.21 -15.27 2.26
N PHE A 162 -3.12 -14.85 3.54
CA PHE A 162 -2.11 -15.33 4.48
C PHE A 162 -2.17 -16.84 4.63
N GLY A 163 -3.36 -17.37 4.88
CA GLY A 163 -3.57 -18.77 5.21
C GLY A 163 -3.18 -19.70 4.08
N LEU A 164 -3.55 -19.38 2.83
CA LEU A 164 -3.12 -20.15 1.66
C LEU A 164 -1.61 -20.08 1.46
N TYR A 165 -1.03 -18.88 1.54
CA TYR A 165 0.40 -18.70 1.28
C TYR A 165 1.27 -19.45 2.30
N VAL A 166 1.03 -19.28 3.60
CA VAL A 166 1.81 -19.98 4.64
C VAL A 166 1.62 -21.48 4.53
N PHE A 167 0.38 -21.97 4.41
CA PHE A 167 0.08 -23.40 4.37
C PHE A 167 0.82 -24.12 3.23
N HIS A 168 0.91 -23.50 2.06
CA HIS A 168 1.53 -24.12 0.90
C HIS A 168 3.06 -23.98 0.83
N ASN A 169 3.64 -23.00 1.54
CA ASN A 169 5.00 -22.56 1.25
C ASN A 169 5.93 -22.49 2.47
N ALA A 170 5.43 -22.42 3.70
CA ALA A 170 6.27 -22.21 4.89
C ALA A 170 7.42 -23.22 4.99
N GLN A 171 7.14 -24.52 4.85
CA GLN A 171 8.19 -25.55 4.92
C GLN A 171 9.21 -25.40 3.78
N GLN A 172 8.76 -25.23 2.54
CA GLN A 172 9.67 -25.09 1.40
C GLN A 172 10.54 -23.84 1.50
N LEU A 173 10.01 -22.74 2.05
CA LEU A 173 10.77 -21.51 2.29
C LEU A 173 11.88 -21.74 3.33
N LEU A 174 11.57 -22.45 4.42
CA LEU A 174 12.54 -22.83 5.44
C LEU A 174 13.62 -23.76 4.87
N ASP A 175 13.24 -24.76 4.08
CA ASP A 175 14.17 -25.69 3.42
C ASP A 175 15.12 -24.95 2.46
N ASN A 176 14.65 -23.83 1.87
CA ASN A 176 15.44 -22.96 1.01
C ASN A 176 16.32 -21.96 1.78
N GLY A 177 16.27 -21.96 3.13
CA GLY A 177 17.01 -21.00 3.97
C GLY A 177 16.40 -19.60 4.04
N SER A 178 15.11 -19.46 3.72
CA SER A 178 14.32 -18.23 3.80
C SER A 178 13.15 -18.42 4.78
N GLY A 179 12.08 -17.62 4.68
CA GLY A 179 10.92 -17.75 5.57
C GLY A 179 9.63 -17.16 4.98
N PRO A 180 8.47 -17.44 5.61
CA PRO A 180 7.19 -16.84 5.24
C PRO A 180 7.15 -15.37 5.66
N TYR A 181 7.38 -14.48 4.69
CA TYR A 181 7.50 -13.03 4.92
C TYR A 181 6.33 -12.24 4.35
N PHE A 182 5.92 -11.19 5.07
CA PHE A 182 4.71 -10.42 4.78
C PHE A 182 4.93 -8.90 4.77
N TYR A 183 4.06 -8.22 4.04
CA TYR A 183 3.80 -6.80 4.15
C TYR A 183 2.35 -6.59 4.60
N LEU A 184 2.12 -5.92 5.73
CA LEU A 184 0.77 -5.79 6.31
C LEU A 184 0.20 -4.38 6.06
N PRO A 185 -0.88 -4.26 5.25
CA PRO A 185 -1.40 -2.96 4.82
C PRO A 185 -2.47 -2.39 5.75
N LYS A 186 -2.64 -1.07 5.67
CA LYS A 186 -3.82 -0.30 6.10
C LYS A 186 -4.29 -0.57 7.54
N MET A 187 -3.36 -0.88 8.46
CA MET A 187 -3.69 -0.97 9.88
C MET A 187 -3.92 0.41 10.47
N GLU A 188 -4.84 0.52 11.43
CA GLU A 188 -5.19 1.79 12.09
C GLU A 188 -4.86 1.82 13.58
N SER A 189 -4.46 0.70 14.18
CA SER A 189 -4.07 0.62 15.59
C SER A 189 -3.11 -0.53 15.90
N HIS A 190 -2.41 -0.46 17.02
CA HIS A 190 -1.59 -1.56 17.55
C HIS A 190 -2.42 -2.81 17.90
N LEU A 191 -3.71 -2.67 18.22
CA LEU A 191 -4.57 -3.82 18.49
C LEU A 191 -4.82 -4.68 17.25
N GLU A 192 -4.73 -4.09 16.05
CA GLU A 192 -4.76 -4.84 14.79
C GLU A 192 -3.42 -5.53 14.51
N ALA A 193 -2.31 -4.95 14.95
CA ALA A 193 -1.01 -5.60 14.95
C ALA A 193 -1.00 -6.81 15.90
N ARG A 194 -1.64 -6.69 17.06
CA ARG A 194 -1.86 -7.83 17.99
C ARG A 194 -2.68 -8.95 17.34
N LEU A 195 -3.75 -8.62 16.62
CA LEU A 195 -4.53 -9.61 15.88
C LEU A 195 -3.64 -10.40 14.88
N TRP A 196 -2.79 -9.71 14.13
CA TRP A 196 -1.82 -10.38 13.25
C TRP A 196 -0.85 -11.26 14.03
N ASN A 197 -0.30 -10.77 15.13
CA ASN A 197 0.59 -11.55 15.99
C ASN A 197 -0.07 -12.86 16.44
N ASP A 198 -1.31 -12.80 16.93
CA ASP A 198 -2.03 -13.97 17.43
C ASP A 198 -2.33 -14.97 16.30
N ILE A 199 -2.65 -14.47 15.09
CA ILE A 199 -2.78 -15.29 13.88
C ILE A 199 -1.47 -15.98 13.52
N PHE A 200 -0.34 -15.28 13.58
CA PHE A 200 0.98 -15.86 13.32
C PHE A 200 1.35 -16.94 14.35
N VAL A 201 1.10 -16.68 15.63
CA VAL A 201 1.33 -17.65 16.70
C VAL A 201 0.52 -18.92 16.47
N LEU A 202 -0.79 -18.81 16.22
CA LEU A 202 -1.63 -19.98 15.97
C LEU A 202 -1.24 -20.71 14.68
N ALA A 203 -0.92 -19.98 13.62
CA ALA A 203 -0.46 -20.57 12.36
C ALA A 203 0.82 -21.39 12.54
N GLN A 204 1.80 -20.84 13.26
CA GLN A 204 3.07 -21.53 13.55
C GLN A 204 2.83 -22.80 14.39
N GLN A 205 1.95 -22.72 15.39
CA GLN A 205 1.55 -23.88 16.20
C GLN A 205 0.88 -24.97 15.34
N LEU A 206 -0.12 -24.61 14.53
CA LEU A 206 -0.88 -25.56 13.70
C LEU A 206 -0.02 -26.23 12.63
N LEU A 207 1.01 -25.52 12.13
CA LEU A 207 1.94 -26.02 11.12
C LEU A 207 3.22 -26.63 11.71
N SER A 208 3.37 -26.60 13.03
CA SER A 208 4.56 -27.09 13.74
C SER A 208 5.87 -26.44 13.25
N ILE A 209 5.84 -25.15 12.93
CA ILE A 209 7.03 -24.34 12.63
C ILE A 209 7.40 -23.47 13.85
N PRO A 210 8.68 -23.11 14.04
CA PRO A 210 9.09 -22.33 15.21
C PRO A 210 8.39 -20.97 15.33
N GLN A 211 8.25 -20.48 16.57
CA GLN A 211 7.77 -19.12 16.81
C GLN A 211 8.80 -18.09 16.31
N GLY A 212 8.32 -16.99 15.73
CA GLY A 212 9.17 -15.96 15.13
C GLY A 212 9.70 -16.32 13.73
N THR A 213 9.27 -17.45 13.15
CA THR A 213 9.59 -17.83 11.78
C THR A 213 8.87 -16.94 10.76
N ILE A 214 7.61 -16.58 11.04
CA ILE A 214 6.91 -15.58 10.24
C ILE A 214 7.51 -14.20 10.50
N LYS A 215 7.79 -13.44 9.44
CA LYS A 215 8.24 -12.04 9.55
C LYS A 215 7.33 -11.10 8.77
N ALA A 216 7.10 -9.90 9.29
CA ALA A 216 6.15 -8.94 8.74
C ALA A 216 6.70 -7.51 8.79
N THR A 217 6.68 -6.82 7.65
CA THR A 217 6.89 -5.37 7.57
C THR A 217 5.52 -4.69 7.54
N VAL A 218 5.30 -3.67 8.36
CA VAL A 218 4.00 -2.98 8.43
C VAL A 218 4.04 -1.68 7.63
N LEU A 219 3.05 -1.46 6.76
CA LEU A 219 2.90 -0.17 6.10
C LEU A 219 2.23 0.81 7.08
N ILE A 220 2.94 1.87 7.48
CA ILE A 220 2.35 2.95 8.28
C ILE A 220 1.67 3.92 7.33
N GLU A 221 0.64 3.45 6.64
CA GLU A 221 -0.03 4.18 5.57
C GLU A 221 -1.41 4.67 5.99
N THR A 222 -1.67 4.72 7.29
CA THR A 222 -2.81 5.41 7.87
C THR A 222 -2.33 6.46 8.85
N ILE A 223 -3.04 7.60 8.92
CA ILE A 223 -2.64 8.70 9.81
C ILE A 223 -2.65 8.25 11.29
N LEU A 224 -3.62 7.41 11.68
CA LEU A 224 -3.73 6.92 13.04
C LEU A 224 -2.56 6.01 13.44
N ALA A 225 -2.09 5.15 12.52
CA ALA A 225 -0.94 4.28 12.80
C ALA A 225 0.37 5.05 13.07
N SER A 226 0.48 6.31 12.63
CA SER A 226 1.66 7.14 12.94
C SER A 226 1.79 7.52 14.42
N PHE A 227 0.69 7.47 15.17
CA PHE A 227 0.66 7.74 16.61
C PHE A 227 0.91 6.49 17.46
N GLU A 228 1.01 5.32 16.82
CA GLU A 228 1.08 4.01 17.48
C GLU A 228 2.22 3.13 16.93
N MET A 229 3.22 3.71 16.25
CA MET A 229 4.30 2.94 15.60
C MET A 229 5.10 2.07 16.58
N HIS A 230 5.37 2.59 17.78
CA HIS A 230 6.09 1.84 18.82
C HIS A 230 5.26 0.66 19.33
N GLU A 231 3.97 0.88 19.55
CA GLU A 231 3.02 -0.10 20.02
C GLU A 231 2.79 -1.18 18.95
N ILE A 232 2.66 -0.82 17.68
CA ILE A 232 2.59 -1.75 16.55
C ILE A 232 3.82 -2.67 16.52
N LEU A 233 5.03 -2.10 16.62
CA LEU A 233 6.26 -2.89 16.69
C LEU A 233 6.32 -3.77 17.95
N TYR A 234 5.77 -3.31 19.08
CA TYR A 234 5.77 -4.06 20.33
C TYR A 234 4.85 -5.28 20.29
N GLU A 235 3.63 -5.11 19.75
CA GLU A 235 2.66 -6.18 19.56
C GLU A 235 3.16 -7.24 18.58
N LEU A 236 3.95 -6.83 17.58
CA LEU A 236 4.55 -7.71 16.59
C LEU A 236 6.01 -8.08 16.91
N ARG A 237 6.57 -7.77 18.08
CA ARG A 237 8.04 -7.80 18.29
C ARG A 237 8.74 -9.12 17.94
N GLU A 238 8.09 -10.26 18.06
CA GLU A 238 8.65 -11.57 17.65
C GLU A 238 8.66 -11.78 16.12
N HIS A 239 7.75 -11.11 15.42
CA HIS A 239 7.46 -11.26 14.00
C HIS A 239 7.77 -10.00 13.17
N ALA A 240 8.14 -8.88 13.79
CA ALA A 240 8.35 -7.63 13.08
C ALA A 240 9.66 -7.67 12.24
N ALA A 241 9.59 -7.11 11.04
CA ALA A 241 10.72 -6.91 10.13
C ALA A 241 10.97 -5.44 9.79
N GLY A 242 10.13 -4.54 10.25
CA GLY A 242 10.22 -3.11 9.97
C GLY A 242 8.87 -2.45 9.75
N LEU A 243 8.94 -1.15 9.46
CA LEU A 243 7.84 -0.33 9.00
C LEU A 243 8.16 0.23 7.61
N ASN A 244 7.14 0.61 6.86
CA ASN A 244 7.26 1.26 5.55
C ASN A 244 6.53 2.60 5.51
N CYS A 245 7.14 3.57 4.83
CA CYS A 245 6.52 4.84 4.53
C CYS A 245 5.78 4.83 3.19
N GLY A 246 4.51 5.25 3.20
CA GLY A 246 3.66 5.41 2.00
C GLY A 246 3.32 6.88 1.74
N ARG A 247 2.87 7.18 0.51
CA ARG A 247 2.36 8.52 0.16
C ARG A 247 0.85 8.51 -0.02
N TRP A 248 0.35 7.81 -1.04
CA TRP A 248 -1.06 7.89 -1.45
C TRP A 248 -2.05 7.42 -0.40
N ASP A 249 -1.87 6.21 0.14
CA ASP A 249 -2.73 5.71 1.22
C ASP A 249 -2.68 6.59 2.47
N TYR A 250 -1.50 7.14 2.80
CA TYR A 250 -1.34 7.99 3.97
C TYR A 250 -2.14 9.29 3.85
N ILE A 251 -1.99 10.01 2.73
CA ILE A 251 -2.72 11.27 2.52
C ILE A 251 -4.20 11.03 2.24
N PHE A 252 -4.55 9.88 1.65
CA PHE A 252 -5.93 9.42 1.56
C PHE A 252 -6.50 9.21 2.96
N SER A 253 -5.78 8.55 3.86
CA SER A 253 -6.17 8.31 5.25
C SER A 253 -6.37 9.62 6.01
N VAL A 254 -5.53 10.63 5.79
CA VAL A 254 -5.72 11.98 6.34
C VAL A 254 -7.08 12.54 5.94
N ILE A 255 -7.40 12.56 4.64
CA ILE A 255 -8.72 13.04 4.18
C ILE A 255 -9.83 12.18 4.78
N LYS A 256 -9.70 10.85 4.71
CA LYS A 256 -10.69 9.90 5.24
C LYS A 256 -10.97 10.11 6.73
N LYS A 257 -9.96 10.38 7.55
CA LYS A 257 -10.12 10.51 9.00
C LYS A 257 -10.58 11.89 9.44
N PHE A 258 -10.27 12.92 8.67
CA PHE A 258 -10.62 14.31 8.98
C PHE A 258 -11.61 14.93 7.99
N HIS A 259 -12.39 14.11 7.28
CA HIS A 259 -13.28 14.56 6.21
C HIS A 259 -14.39 15.53 6.68
N HIS A 260 -14.69 15.61 7.97
CA HIS A 260 -15.60 16.61 8.55
C HIS A 260 -14.90 17.86 9.09
N ASN A 261 -13.57 17.86 9.19
CA ASN A 261 -12.82 18.98 9.76
C ASN A 261 -12.31 19.92 8.64
N PRO A 262 -12.81 21.17 8.54
CA PRO A 262 -12.41 22.10 7.49
C PRO A 262 -10.95 22.57 7.57
N ASP A 263 -10.30 22.40 8.72
CA ASP A 263 -8.89 22.74 8.90
C ASP A 263 -7.96 21.70 8.25
N PHE A 264 -8.49 20.55 7.81
CA PHE A 264 -7.72 19.44 7.23
C PHE A 264 -7.84 19.32 5.71
N ILE A 265 -8.18 20.42 5.01
CA ILE A 265 -8.25 20.43 3.56
C ILE A 265 -6.86 20.32 2.92
N LEU A 266 -6.71 19.44 1.92
CA LEU A 266 -5.45 19.27 1.19
C LEU A 266 -5.50 19.96 -0.19
N PRO A 267 -4.38 20.54 -0.66
CA PRO A 267 -4.24 21.04 -2.03
C PRO A 267 -4.12 19.88 -3.03
N ASP A 268 -3.91 20.15 -4.32
CA ASP A 268 -3.65 19.13 -5.33
C ASP A 268 -2.64 18.07 -4.82
N ARG A 269 -2.98 16.77 -4.91
CA ARG A 269 -2.15 15.68 -4.34
C ARG A 269 -0.71 15.66 -4.87
N ALA A 270 -0.48 16.23 -6.05
CA ALA A 270 0.85 16.38 -6.62
C ALA A 270 1.76 17.29 -5.78
N GLU A 271 1.20 18.34 -5.16
CA GLU A 271 1.89 19.30 -4.28
C GLU A 271 2.12 18.74 -2.87
N VAL A 272 1.33 17.76 -2.44
CA VAL A 272 1.51 17.06 -1.15
C VAL A 272 2.64 16.02 -1.27
N THR A 273 3.88 16.49 -1.35
CA THR A 273 5.08 15.65 -1.50
C THR A 273 5.63 15.15 -0.16
N MET A 274 6.56 14.18 -0.21
CA MET A 274 7.25 13.69 0.99
C MET A 274 8.11 14.76 1.70
N THR A 275 8.34 15.92 1.08
CA THR A 275 9.08 17.05 1.68
C THR A 275 8.18 18.07 2.37
N THR A 276 6.85 17.93 2.28
CA THR A 276 5.93 18.75 3.08
C THR A 276 6.07 18.41 4.57
N HIS A 277 5.83 19.38 5.45
CA HIS A 277 6.17 19.26 6.88
C HIS A 277 5.65 17.99 7.54
N PHE A 278 4.35 17.72 7.45
CA PHE A 278 3.76 16.55 8.09
C PHE A 278 4.22 15.22 7.49
N MET A 279 4.43 15.14 6.16
CA MET A 279 4.94 13.94 5.50
C MET A 279 6.40 13.66 5.86
N HIS A 280 7.22 14.72 5.91
CA HIS A 280 8.62 14.58 6.30
C HIS A 280 8.74 14.21 7.78
N SER A 281 7.96 14.84 8.66
CA SER A 281 7.89 14.50 10.08
C SER A 281 7.46 13.05 10.30
N TYR A 282 6.46 12.59 9.55
CA TYR A 282 6.04 11.18 9.51
C TYR A 282 7.17 10.24 9.10
N SER A 283 7.90 10.55 8.02
CA SER A 283 9.03 9.73 7.56
C SER A 283 10.16 9.67 8.60
N LEU A 284 10.54 10.82 9.16
CA LEU A 284 11.57 10.92 10.20
C LEU A 284 11.19 10.15 11.47
N LEU A 285 9.93 10.27 11.92
CA LEU A 285 9.41 9.54 13.07
C LEU A 285 9.43 8.03 12.82
N THR A 286 9.08 7.58 11.61
CA THR A 286 9.13 6.17 11.22
C THR A 286 10.56 5.63 11.31
N ILE A 287 11.53 6.35 10.74
CA ILE A 287 12.96 5.98 10.80
C ILE A 287 13.43 5.87 12.24
N GLN A 288 13.22 6.92 13.04
CA GLN A 288 13.63 6.93 14.44
C GLN A 288 13.01 5.77 15.22
N THR A 289 11.70 5.56 15.06
CA THR A 289 10.94 4.51 15.76
C THR A 289 11.49 3.13 15.42
N CYS A 290 11.66 2.82 14.13
CA CYS A 290 12.21 1.55 13.67
C CYS A 290 13.61 1.32 14.21
N HIS A 291 14.51 2.30 14.03
CA HIS A 291 15.91 2.15 14.40
C HIS A 291 16.08 2.01 15.91
N ARG A 292 15.29 2.73 16.72
CA ARG A 292 15.26 2.55 18.18
C ARG A 292 14.93 1.10 18.57
N ARG A 293 14.10 0.41 17.79
CA ARG A 293 13.67 -0.99 18.05
C ARG A 293 14.46 -2.03 17.28
N ASN A 294 15.56 -1.66 16.61
CA ASN A 294 16.33 -2.53 15.72
C ASN A 294 15.50 -3.17 14.59
N ALA A 295 14.49 -2.45 14.10
CA ALA A 295 13.69 -2.81 12.94
C ALA A 295 14.06 -1.94 11.73
N HIS A 296 13.70 -2.37 10.52
CA HIS A 296 13.97 -1.57 9.31
C HIS A 296 12.93 -0.47 9.09
N ALA A 297 13.33 0.67 8.54
CA ALA A 297 12.46 1.70 7.99
C ALA A 297 12.60 1.76 6.48
N ILE A 298 11.58 1.28 5.74
CA ILE A 298 11.58 1.28 4.28
C ILE A 298 10.91 2.55 3.74
N GLY A 299 11.56 3.22 2.79
CA GLY A 299 11.06 4.42 2.10
C GLY A 299 9.98 4.12 1.06
N GLY A 300 9.50 5.18 0.40
CA GLY A 300 8.30 5.13 -0.43
C GLY A 300 8.51 4.65 -1.85
N MET A 301 7.41 4.66 -2.61
CA MET A 301 7.33 4.20 -4.00
C MET A 301 7.90 5.22 -5.01
N ALA A 302 8.72 4.76 -5.95
CA ALA A 302 8.89 5.39 -7.25
C ALA A 302 8.13 4.61 -8.34
N ALA A 303 7.01 5.16 -8.79
CA ALA A 303 6.07 4.51 -9.71
C ALA A 303 6.37 4.79 -11.20
N GLN A 304 7.42 5.55 -11.52
CA GLN A 304 7.70 5.99 -12.88
C GLN A 304 7.98 4.82 -13.84
N ILE A 305 7.37 4.88 -15.02
CA ILE A 305 7.63 3.98 -16.14
C ILE A 305 8.57 4.73 -17.11
N PRO A 306 9.75 4.18 -17.42
CA PRO A 306 10.67 4.83 -18.36
C PRO A 306 10.03 5.19 -19.71
N ILE A 307 10.17 6.45 -20.11
CA ILE A 307 9.52 7.05 -21.29
C ILE A 307 10.45 6.89 -22.50
N LYS A 308 10.24 5.81 -23.27
CA LYS A 308 11.16 5.44 -24.38
C LYS A 308 11.12 6.39 -25.58
N ASN A 309 10.00 7.06 -25.78
CA ASN A 309 9.73 7.90 -26.95
C ASN A 309 9.99 9.40 -26.71
N ASP A 310 10.36 9.79 -25.49
CA ASP A 310 10.72 11.17 -25.13
C ASP A 310 11.90 11.17 -24.14
N PRO A 311 13.15 11.24 -24.64
CA PRO A 311 14.33 11.22 -23.79
C PRO A 311 14.40 12.37 -22.79
N THR A 312 13.85 13.54 -23.11
CA THR A 312 13.91 14.73 -22.24
C THR A 312 12.92 14.60 -21.09
N ALA A 313 11.69 14.17 -21.38
CA ALA A 313 10.71 13.87 -20.35
C ALA A 313 11.18 12.70 -19.47
N ASN A 314 11.82 11.69 -20.06
CA ASN A 314 12.39 10.57 -19.33
C ASN A 314 13.48 11.02 -18.35
N GLU A 315 14.46 11.81 -18.80
CA GLU A 315 15.53 12.28 -17.92
C GLU A 315 14.99 13.14 -16.78
N THR A 316 14.00 14.00 -17.05
CA THR A 316 13.33 14.80 -16.02
C THR A 316 12.64 13.91 -14.97
N ALA A 317 11.94 12.86 -15.41
CA ALA A 317 11.28 11.92 -14.51
C ALA A 317 12.30 11.12 -13.68
N LEU A 318 13.38 10.63 -14.30
CA LEU A 318 14.41 9.86 -13.62
C LEU A 318 15.23 10.71 -12.64
N ALA A 319 15.51 11.99 -12.97
CA ALA A 319 16.17 12.92 -12.06
C ALA A 319 15.36 13.14 -10.78
N ARG A 320 14.02 13.19 -10.87
CA ARG A 320 13.14 13.24 -9.69
C ARG A 320 13.24 11.97 -8.85
N VAL A 321 13.25 10.79 -9.48
CA VAL A 321 13.46 9.51 -8.79
C VAL A 321 14.79 9.53 -8.03
N ARG A 322 15.89 9.96 -8.67
CA ARG A 322 17.19 10.09 -8.01
C ARG A 322 17.15 11.01 -6.80
N ALA A 323 16.59 12.20 -6.95
CA ALA A 323 16.48 13.17 -5.86
C ALA A 323 15.66 12.60 -4.68
N ASP A 324 14.54 11.93 -4.95
CA ASP A 324 13.71 11.31 -3.94
C ASP A 324 14.45 10.17 -3.21
N LYS A 325 15.15 9.29 -3.94
CA LYS A 325 15.87 8.14 -3.34
C LYS A 325 17.11 8.59 -2.57
N LYS A 326 17.79 9.62 -3.06
CA LYS A 326 18.87 10.28 -2.35
C LYS A 326 18.39 10.87 -1.02
N ARG A 327 17.24 11.54 -1.00
CA ARG A 327 16.63 12.06 0.24
C ARG A 327 16.35 10.92 1.21
N GLU A 328 15.64 9.88 0.78
CA GLU A 328 15.27 8.75 1.65
C GLU A 328 16.50 8.08 2.30
N ALA A 329 17.54 7.80 1.50
CA ALA A 329 18.78 7.24 2.00
C ALA A 329 19.53 8.21 2.94
N SER A 330 19.50 9.52 2.63
CA SER A 330 20.10 10.55 3.48
C SER A 330 19.41 10.67 4.84
N ASP A 331 18.08 10.61 4.87
CA ASP A 331 17.29 10.71 6.10
C ASP A 331 17.51 9.51 7.02
N GLY A 332 17.73 8.32 6.46
CA GLY A 332 18.04 7.14 7.26
C GLY A 332 17.27 5.89 6.86
N HIS A 333 16.47 5.89 5.80
CA HIS A 333 15.78 4.68 5.38
C HIS A 333 16.77 3.54 5.05
N ASP A 334 16.39 2.30 5.38
CA ASP A 334 17.18 1.08 5.11
C ASP A 334 16.96 0.54 3.69
N GLY A 335 15.95 1.07 2.99
CA GLY A 335 15.62 0.70 1.63
C GLY A 335 14.49 1.53 1.06
N THR A 336 14.09 1.22 -0.17
CA THR A 336 13.05 1.94 -0.90
C THR A 336 12.25 1.03 -1.83
N TRP A 337 11.07 1.50 -2.26
CA TRP A 337 10.26 0.85 -3.29
C TRP A 337 10.39 1.42 -4.70
N VAL A 338 10.26 0.54 -5.69
CA VAL A 338 10.07 0.85 -7.11
C VAL A 338 8.96 -0.03 -7.71
N ALA A 339 8.23 0.46 -8.72
CA ALA A 339 7.18 -0.31 -9.39
C ALA A 339 7.62 -0.92 -10.73
N HIS A 340 8.81 -0.55 -11.24
CA HIS A 340 9.29 -0.99 -12.55
C HIS A 340 10.75 -1.46 -12.49
N PRO A 341 11.11 -2.61 -13.08
CA PRO A 341 12.49 -3.14 -13.04
C PRO A 341 13.56 -2.17 -13.55
N GLY A 342 13.20 -1.31 -14.51
CA GLY A 342 14.09 -0.27 -15.05
C GLY A 342 14.52 0.80 -14.03
N LEU A 343 13.84 0.94 -12.90
CA LEU A 343 14.21 1.88 -11.83
C LEU A 343 15.11 1.24 -10.77
N VAL A 344 15.24 -0.09 -10.74
CA VAL A 344 16.06 -0.79 -9.74
C VAL A 344 17.51 -0.31 -9.75
N PRO A 345 18.22 -0.19 -10.91
CA PRO A 345 19.60 0.28 -10.92
C PRO A 345 19.76 1.71 -10.41
N ILE A 346 18.77 2.58 -10.68
CA ILE A 346 18.79 4.00 -10.27
C ILE A 346 18.65 4.10 -8.76
N ALA A 347 17.67 3.39 -8.18
CA ALA A 347 17.49 3.36 -6.73
C ALA A 347 18.70 2.72 -6.03
N LEU A 348 19.27 1.65 -6.59
CA LEU A 348 20.47 1.02 -6.07
C LEU A 348 21.67 1.96 -6.06
N GLU A 349 21.86 2.77 -7.11
CA GLU A 349 22.95 3.73 -7.19
C GLU A 349 22.91 4.73 -6.03
N GLU A 350 21.76 5.35 -5.78
CA GLU A 350 21.61 6.34 -4.69
C GLU A 350 21.78 5.70 -3.31
N PHE A 351 21.18 4.52 -3.08
CA PHE A 351 21.33 3.81 -1.80
C PHE A 351 22.74 3.25 -1.60
N ASN A 352 23.40 2.70 -2.62
CA ASN A 352 24.78 2.22 -2.48
C ASN A 352 25.76 3.35 -2.14
N ALA A 353 25.51 4.56 -2.65
CA ALA A 353 26.36 5.72 -2.39
C ALA A 353 26.25 6.22 -0.95
N LEU A 354 25.05 6.18 -0.35
CA LEU A 354 24.78 6.74 0.98
C LEU A 354 24.67 5.69 2.09
N MET A 355 24.42 4.42 1.74
CA MET A 355 24.29 3.27 2.62
C MET A 355 25.26 2.16 2.16
N PRO A 356 26.57 2.28 2.47
CA PRO A 356 27.57 1.27 2.09
C PRO A 356 27.42 -0.05 2.86
N GLN A 357 26.72 -0.03 4.00
CA GLN A 357 26.38 -1.23 4.78
C GLN A 357 25.11 -1.90 4.23
N ALA A 358 24.71 -3.03 4.82
CA ALA A 358 23.46 -3.71 4.45
C ALA A 358 22.21 -2.87 4.76
N ASN A 359 22.27 -2.07 5.82
CA ASN A 359 21.18 -1.23 6.32
C ASN A 359 21.74 -0.05 7.15
N GLN A 360 20.85 0.80 7.65
CA GLN A 360 21.10 2.00 8.45
C GLN A 360 20.55 1.93 9.87
N VAL A 361 20.11 0.76 10.36
CA VAL A 361 19.51 0.55 11.69
C VAL A 361 20.32 1.13 12.87
N GLN A 362 21.64 1.29 12.71
CA GLN A 362 22.51 1.92 13.71
C GLN A 362 22.35 3.46 13.80
N ARG A 363 21.79 4.11 12.77
CA ARG A 363 21.50 5.55 12.75
C ARG A 363 20.23 5.84 13.56
N LYS A 364 20.33 5.85 14.89
CA LYS A 364 19.16 5.93 15.79
C LYS A 364 18.28 7.18 15.67
N ARG A 365 18.74 8.22 14.96
CA ARG A 365 18.03 9.49 14.77
C ARG A 365 17.57 10.12 16.09
N GLU A 366 18.47 10.16 17.08
CA GLU A 366 18.22 10.83 18.36
C GLU A 366 18.01 12.34 18.22
N ASP A 367 18.40 12.92 17.07
CA ASP A 367 18.14 14.30 16.68
C ASP A 367 16.66 14.58 16.34
N VAL A 368 15.89 13.55 15.96
CA VAL A 368 14.49 13.71 15.53
C VAL A 368 13.57 13.85 16.73
N HIS A 369 12.76 14.90 16.74
CA HIS A 369 11.73 15.12 17.74
C HIS A 369 10.45 15.53 17.02
N VAL A 370 9.48 14.62 16.92
CA VAL A 370 8.22 14.83 16.21
C VAL A 370 7.08 14.82 17.21
N SER A 371 6.30 15.90 17.23
CA SER A 371 5.10 16.02 18.04
C SER A 371 3.86 15.57 17.26
N ALA A 372 2.74 15.38 17.97
CA ALA A 372 1.44 15.15 17.32
C ALA A 372 1.04 16.29 16.38
N ALA A 373 1.36 17.54 16.75
CA ALA A 373 1.06 18.71 15.93
C ALA A 373 1.82 18.69 14.59
N ASP A 374 3.06 18.20 14.57
CA ASP A 374 3.85 18.09 13.34
C ASP A 374 3.20 17.13 12.33
N LEU A 375 2.62 16.03 12.81
CA LEU A 375 1.91 15.05 11.99
C LEU A 375 0.55 15.55 11.46
N LEU A 376 -0.01 16.60 12.08
CA LEU A 376 -1.33 17.15 11.78
C LEU A 376 -1.27 18.51 11.07
N GLN A 377 -0.07 19.00 10.72
CA GLN A 377 0.10 20.28 10.05
C GLN A 377 -0.09 20.14 8.53
N MET A 378 -1.31 20.39 8.05
CA MET A 378 -1.63 20.31 6.63
C MET A 378 -0.83 21.34 5.80
N PRO A 379 -0.34 20.97 4.61
CA PRO A 379 0.41 21.86 3.75
C PRO A 379 -0.52 22.88 3.07
N ALA A 380 -0.01 24.11 2.90
CA ALA A 380 -0.60 25.05 1.96
C ALA A 380 -0.30 24.62 0.52
N GLY A 381 -1.18 25.00 -0.42
CA GLY A 381 -1.01 24.75 -1.84
C GLY A 381 -2.22 25.19 -2.65
N SER A 382 -2.23 24.87 -3.93
CA SER A 382 -3.33 25.21 -4.84
C SER A 382 -4.26 24.03 -5.10
N ILE A 383 -5.56 24.30 -5.27
CA ILE A 383 -6.51 23.38 -5.88
C ILE A 383 -6.73 23.86 -7.31
N THR A 384 -6.50 23.02 -8.32
CA THR A 384 -6.54 23.47 -9.72
C THR A 384 -7.54 22.67 -10.55
N GLU A 385 -8.09 23.29 -11.62
CA GLU A 385 -8.94 22.55 -12.57
C GLU A 385 -8.16 21.36 -13.17
N ALA A 386 -6.88 21.55 -13.47
CA ALA A 386 -6.03 20.50 -14.00
C ALA A 386 -5.88 19.33 -13.01
N GLY A 387 -5.68 19.61 -11.71
CA GLY A 387 -5.64 18.61 -10.64
C GLY A 387 -6.96 17.85 -10.52
N LEU A 388 -8.09 18.56 -10.51
CA LEU A 388 -9.43 17.97 -10.48
C LEU A 388 -9.69 17.06 -11.69
N ARG A 389 -9.43 17.53 -12.91
CA ARG A 389 -9.59 16.71 -14.14
C ARG A 389 -8.66 15.51 -14.15
N ASN A 390 -7.41 15.66 -13.70
CA ASN A 390 -6.48 14.56 -13.61
C ASN A 390 -6.96 13.49 -12.62
N ASN A 391 -7.49 13.88 -11.46
CA ASN A 391 -8.08 12.95 -10.50
C ASN A 391 -9.23 12.17 -11.14
N ILE A 392 -10.16 12.83 -11.84
CA ILE A 392 -11.25 12.16 -12.57
C ILE A 392 -10.71 11.19 -13.63
N SER A 393 -9.77 11.65 -14.46
CA SER A 393 -9.25 10.89 -15.60
C SER A 393 -8.48 9.63 -15.17
N VAL A 394 -7.65 9.73 -14.11
CA VAL A 394 -6.91 8.60 -13.56
C VAL A 394 -7.88 7.62 -12.88
N SER A 395 -8.85 8.10 -12.12
CA SER A 395 -9.88 7.25 -11.50
C SER A 395 -10.66 6.44 -12.53
N LEU A 396 -11.10 7.05 -13.64
CA LEU A 396 -11.81 6.36 -14.71
C LEU A 396 -10.98 5.25 -15.36
N GLN A 397 -9.74 5.57 -15.75
CA GLN A 397 -8.85 4.62 -16.43
C GLN A 397 -8.45 3.46 -15.52
N TYR A 398 -8.18 3.73 -14.24
CA TYR A 398 -7.85 2.69 -13.28
C TYR A 398 -9.05 1.80 -12.98
N LEU A 399 -10.22 2.37 -12.65
CA LEU A 399 -11.42 1.59 -12.35
C LEU A 399 -11.82 0.71 -13.54
N GLU A 400 -11.71 1.22 -14.76
CA GLU A 400 -11.95 0.43 -15.97
C GLU A 400 -11.04 -0.80 -16.05
N ALA A 401 -9.74 -0.62 -15.83
CA ALA A 401 -8.77 -1.70 -15.86
C ALA A 401 -8.98 -2.68 -14.69
N TRP A 402 -9.28 -2.16 -13.51
CA TRP A 402 -9.55 -2.93 -12.30
C TRP A 402 -10.77 -3.84 -12.51
N LEU A 403 -11.85 -3.34 -13.10
CA LEU A 403 -13.04 -4.13 -13.45
C LEU A 403 -12.76 -5.22 -14.49
N ARG A 404 -11.72 -5.08 -15.30
CA ARG A 404 -11.23 -6.13 -16.22
C ARG A 404 -10.26 -7.12 -15.58
N GLY A 405 -10.03 -7.02 -14.26
CA GLY A 405 -9.10 -7.90 -13.56
C GLY A 405 -7.66 -7.40 -13.50
N ASN A 406 -7.37 -6.14 -13.85
CA ASN A 406 -6.02 -5.57 -13.74
C ASN A 406 -5.97 -4.41 -12.73
N GLY A 407 -5.37 -4.67 -11.56
CA GLY A 407 -5.18 -3.66 -10.50
C GLY A 407 -3.85 -2.91 -10.58
N CYS A 408 -2.97 -3.23 -11.52
CA CYS A 408 -1.65 -2.60 -11.69
C CYS A 408 -1.58 -1.96 -13.08
N VAL A 409 -1.83 -0.65 -13.15
CA VAL A 409 -2.26 0.00 -14.40
C VAL A 409 -1.28 1.10 -14.82
N PRO A 410 -0.68 1.01 -16.02
CA PRO A 410 0.14 2.11 -16.54
C PRO A 410 -0.77 3.26 -17.00
N ILE A 411 -0.74 4.40 -16.29
CA ILE A 411 -1.49 5.62 -16.61
C ILE A 411 -0.52 6.80 -16.59
N ASN A 412 -0.47 7.60 -17.66
CA ASN A 412 0.38 8.79 -17.74
C ASN A 412 1.87 8.53 -17.35
N HIS A 413 2.42 7.38 -17.77
CA HIS A 413 3.78 6.92 -17.45
C HIS A 413 4.05 6.64 -15.97
N LEU A 414 3.01 6.41 -15.17
CA LEU A 414 3.08 5.92 -13.80
C LEU A 414 2.41 4.55 -13.72
N MET A 415 2.98 3.66 -12.90
CA MET A 415 2.33 2.40 -12.55
C MET A 415 1.42 2.63 -11.35
N GLU A 416 0.12 2.76 -11.60
CA GLU A 416 -0.88 3.12 -10.60
C GLU A 416 -1.52 1.86 -9.98
N ASP A 417 -1.87 1.97 -8.70
CA ASP A 417 -2.63 1.01 -7.90
C ASP A 417 -3.88 1.67 -7.29
N ALA A 418 -4.63 0.94 -6.45
CA ALA A 418 -5.90 1.41 -5.92
C ALA A 418 -5.73 2.68 -5.05
N ALA A 419 -4.63 2.82 -4.32
CA ALA A 419 -4.34 3.99 -3.49
C ALA A 419 -4.35 5.30 -4.32
N THR A 420 -3.90 5.27 -5.58
CA THR A 420 -3.97 6.44 -6.47
C THR A 420 -5.40 6.89 -6.71
N VAL A 421 -6.33 5.95 -6.87
CA VAL A 421 -7.75 6.28 -7.06
C VAL A 421 -8.40 6.69 -5.75
N GLU A 422 -8.00 6.09 -4.64
CA GLU A 422 -8.50 6.45 -3.31
C GLU A 422 -8.18 7.91 -2.97
N ILE A 423 -6.93 8.36 -3.15
CA ILE A 423 -6.62 9.77 -2.96
C ILE A 423 -7.33 10.66 -3.99
N SER A 424 -7.41 10.24 -5.26
CA SER A 424 -8.04 11.03 -6.31
C SER A 424 -9.52 11.29 -6.01
N ARG A 425 -10.30 10.26 -5.64
CA ARG A 425 -11.72 10.42 -5.29
C ARG A 425 -11.89 11.12 -3.94
N ALA A 426 -10.99 10.91 -2.99
CA ALA A 426 -11.07 11.54 -1.67
C ALA A 426 -10.88 13.05 -1.76
N GLN A 427 -9.94 13.51 -2.59
CA GLN A 427 -9.77 14.94 -2.86
C GLN A 427 -11.00 15.57 -3.49
N ILE A 428 -11.57 14.92 -4.52
CA ILE A 428 -12.78 15.43 -5.17
C ILE A 428 -13.92 15.54 -4.15
N TRP A 429 -14.15 14.49 -3.36
CA TRP A 429 -15.16 14.50 -2.31
C TRP A 429 -14.89 15.61 -1.29
N GLN A 430 -13.65 15.76 -0.81
CA GLN A 430 -13.28 16.78 0.17
C GLN A 430 -13.55 18.18 -0.39
N TRP A 431 -13.13 18.46 -1.62
CA TRP A 431 -13.32 19.79 -2.21
C TRP A 431 -14.78 20.12 -2.51
N ILE A 432 -15.64 19.13 -2.81
CA ILE A 432 -17.07 19.37 -2.96
C ILE A 432 -17.72 19.74 -1.60
N ASN A 433 -17.30 19.06 -0.53
CA ASN A 433 -17.98 19.14 0.77
C ASN A 433 -17.43 20.26 1.68
N HIS A 434 -16.25 20.81 1.39
CA HIS A 434 -15.63 21.85 2.22
C HIS A 434 -15.76 23.26 1.63
N PRO A 435 -15.91 24.31 2.47
CA PRO A 435 -15.95 25.69 2.01
C PRO A 435 -14.64 26.14 1.34
N GLY A 436 -13.51 25.53 1.72
CA GLY A 436 -12.20 25.78 1.12
C GLY A 436 -11.97 25.10 -0.23
N GLY A 437 -12.92 24.31 -0.75
CA GLY A 437 -12.85 23.65 -2.05
C GLY A 437 -13.05 24.63 -3.21
N ILE A 438 -12.11 25.54 -3.37
CA ILE A 438 -12.13 26.64 -4.33
C ILE A 438 -10.92 26.46 -5.24
N LEU A 439 -11.17 26.41 -6.55
CA LEU A 439 -10.12 26.39 -7.56
C LEU A 439 -9.27 27.66 -7.46
N ASN A 440 -8.02 27.60 -7.90
CA ASN A 440 -7.10 28.74 -7.95
C ASN A 440 -7.61 29.91 -8.83
N ASP A 441 -8.60 29.68 -9.69
CA ASP A 441 -9.31 30.72 -10.46
C ASP A 441 -10.56 31.28 -9.76
N GLY A 442 -10.85 30.85 -8.53
CA GLY A 442 -11.94 31.36 -7.69
C GLY A 442 -13.27 30.63 -7.82
N ARG A 443 -13.42 29.66 -8.74
CA ARG A 443 -14.65 28.84 -8.82
C ARG A 443 -14.73 27.85 -7.67
N ARG A 444 -15.88 27.77 -7.01
CA ARG A 444 -16.17 26.72 -6.02
C ARG A 444 -16.39 25.39 -6.73
N ILE A 445 -15.77 24.32 -6.23
CA ILE A 445 -16.00 22.97 -6.72
C ILE A 445 -17.38 22.50 -6.23
N THR A 446 -18.20 21.99 -7.15
CA THR A 446 -19.54 21.48 -6.87
C THR A 446 -19.73 20.11 -7.50
N ILE A 447 -20.77 19.39 -7.06
CA ILE A 447 -21.11 18.09 -7.67
C ILE A 447 -21.45 18.22 -9.16
N ASP A 448 -22.08 19.32 -9.57
CA ASP A 448 -22.41 19.58 -10.98
C ASP A 448 -21.15 19.82 -11.82
N MET A 449 -20.18 20.56 -11.29
CA MET A 449 -18.87 20.74 -11.94
C MET A 449 -18.15 19.40 -12.09
N PHE A 450 -18.14 18.56 -11.04
CA PHE A 450 -17.57 17.23 -11.10
C PHE A 450 -18.23 16.37 -12.20
N ARG A 451 -19.58 16.33 -12.24
CA ARG A 451 -20.33 15.56 -13.24
C ARG A 451 -20.11 16.05 -14.66
N GLN A 452 -20.00 17.37 -14.85
CA GLN A 452 -19.63 17.95 -16.13
C GLN A 452 -18.24 17.47 -16.55
N PHE A 453 -17.24 17.61 -15.68
CA PHE A 453 -15.87 17.19 -16.00
C PHE A 453 -15.74 15.68 -16.18
N LEU A 454 -16.54 14.88 -15.46
CA LEU A 454 -16.64 13.44 -15.66
C LEU A 454 -17.08 13.10 -17.08
N GLN A 455 -18.13 13.76 -17.59
CA GLN A 455 -18.61 13.55 -18.96
C GLN A 455 -17.58 14.01 -20.01
N GLU A 456 -16.95 15.17 -19.79
CA GLU A 456 -15.91 15.68 -20.69
C GLU A 456 -14.70 14.74 -20.75
N GLU A 457 -14.26 14.20 -19.61
CA GLU A 457 -13.16 13.24 -19.55
C GLU A 457 -13.54 11.88 -20.20
N GLN A 458 -14.78 11.43 -20.05
CA GLN A 458 -15.28 10.24 -20.76
C GLN A 458 -15.27 10.43 -22.28
N ILE A 459 -15.69 11.59 -22.78
CA ILE A 459 -15.63 11.94 -24.21
C ILE A 459 -14.17 11.95 -24.69
N ARG A 460 -13.29 12.62 -23.95
CA ARG A 460 -11.85 12.67 -24.27
C ARG A 460 -11.22 11.28 -24.34
N LEU A 461 -11.54 10.40 -23.38
CA LEU A 461 -11.06 9.02 -23.38
C LEU A 461 -11.60 8.23 -24.58
N GLN A 462 -12.89 8.40 -24.91
CA GLN A 462 -13.51 7.79 -26.08
C GLN A 462 -12.84 8.23 -27.39
N ASP A 463 -12.54 9.52 -27.53
CA ASP A 463 -11.87 10.06 -28.71
C ASP A 463 -10.43 9.52 -28.84
N ASN A 464 -9.72 9.37 -27.71
CA ASN A 464 -8.34 8.86 -27.68
C ASN A 464 -8.23 7.37 -28.02
N ILE A 465 -9.13 6.52 -27.53
CA ILE A 465 -9.05 5.06 -27.74
C ILE A 465 -9.95 4.55 -28.88
N GLY A 466 -10.86 5.40 -29.37
CA GLY A 466 -11.84 5.08 -30.39
C GLY A 466 -13.16 4.51 -29.82
N ARG A 467 -14.27 4.84 -30.49
CA ARG A 467 -15.63 4.49 -30.03
C ARG A 467 -15.86 3.00 -29.82
N GLN A 468 -15.36 2.15 -30.72
CA GLN A 468 -15.56 0.70 -30.63
C GLN A 468 -14.85 0.11 -29.42
N GLU A 469 -13.59 0.50 -29.20
CA GLU A 469 -12.79 0.03 -28.05
C GLU A 469 -13.36 0.55 -26.73
N TYR A 470 -13.79 1.82 -26.69
CA TYR A 470 -14.46 2.39 -25.52
C TYR A 470 -15.74 1.64 -25.16
N ALA A 471 -16.59 1.32 -26.15
CA ALA A 471 -17.84 0.60 -25.93
C ALA A 471 -17.65 -0.86 -25.49
N ALA A 472 -16.51 -1.48 -25.83
CA ALA A 472 -16.17 -2.84 -25.41
C ALA A 472 -15.60 -2.91 -23.98
N ARG A 473 -15.30 -1.76 -23.36
CA ARG A 473 -14.65 -1.63 -22.06
C ARG A 473 -15.63 -1.12 -20.99
N PRO A 474 -15.45 -1.47 -19.70
CA PRO A 474 -16.38 -1.09 -18.63
C PRO A 474 -16.28 0.37 -18.18
N PHE A 475 -15.96 1.32 -19.07
CA PHE A 475 -15.88 2.76 -18.74
C PHE A 475 -17.20 3.34 -18.21
N THR A 476 -18.34 2.85 -18.73
CA THR A 476 -19.66 3.25 -18.21
C THR A 476 -19.82 2.83 -16.76
N ALA A 477 -19.46 1.58 -16.41
CA ALA A 477 -19.54 1.08 -15.04
C ALA A 477 -18.56 1.83 -14.12
N ALA A 478 -17.33 2.08 -14.59
CA ALA A 478 -16.34 2.88 -13.88
C ALA A 478 -16.85 4.30 -13.56
N GLY A 479 -17.48 4.96 -14.53
CA GLY A 479 -18.09 6.28 -14.33
C GLY A 479 -19.24 6.25 -13.33
N THR A 480 -20.11 5.23 -13.38
CA THR A 480 -21.20 5.06 -12.41
C THR A 480 -20.69 4.85 -10.99
N ILE A 481 -19.69 3.98 -10.80
CA ILE A 481 -19.08 3.73 -9.49
C ILE A 481 -18.45 5.02 -8.95
N LEU A 482 -17.72 5.75 -9.80
CA LEU A 482 -17.06 6.99 -9.41
C LEU A 482 -18.07 8.08 -9.02
N ASP A 483 -19.15 8.29 -9.79
CA ASP A 483 -20.22 9.22 -9.44
C ASP A 483 -20.91 8.81 -8.14
N GLN A 484 -21.21 7.53 -7.94
CA GLN A 484 -21.82 7.02 -6.72
C GLN A 484 -20.95 7.32 -5.50
N ILE A 485 -19.65 7.06 -5.56
CA ILE A 485 -18.74 7.26 -4.43
C ILE A 485 -18.56 8.76 -4.11
N ILE A 486 -18.46 9.60 -5.13
CA ILE A 486 -18.22 11.04 -4.95
C ILE A 486 -19.48 11.80 -4.54
N SER A 487 -20.65 11.37 -5.03
CA SER A 487 -21.93 11.99 -4.70
C SER A 487 -22.56 11.51 -3.39
N ASP A 488 -22.00 10.46 -2.76
CA ASP A 488 -22.45 10.02 -1.44
C ASP A 488 -22.23 11.11 -0.38
N LYS A 489 -23.24 11.30 0.46
CA LYS A 489 -23.17 12.26 1.57
C LYS A 489 -22.20 11.80 2.65
N ASN A 490 -22.06 10.49 2.82
CA ASN A 490 -21.10 9.90 3.73
C ASN A 490 -19.83 9.56 2.97
N PHE A 491 -18.68 9.77 3.60
CA PHE A 491 -17.42 9.35 3.01
C PHE A 491 -17.33 7.82 3.00
N ILE A 492 -17.46 7.19 1.82
CA ILE A 492 -17.28 5.75 1.67
C ILE A 492 -15.84 5.38 2.03
N GLU A 493 -15.63 4.38 2.89
CA GLU A 493 -14.31 4.13 3.46
C GLU A 493 -13.29 3.73 2.40
N PHE A 494 -13.62 2.80 1.51
CA PHE A 494 -12.76 2.33 0.42
C PHE A 494 -13.58 2.09 -0.85
N LEU A 495 -13.06 2.49 -2.01
CA LEU A 495 -13.67 2.27 -3.33
C LEU A 495 -13.77 0.79 -3.68
N THR A 496 -12.87 -0.03 -3.14
CA THR A 496 -12.81 -1.46 -3.42
C THR A 496 -14.04 -2.19 -2.90
N ILE A 497 -14.69 -1.68 -1.84
CA ILE A 497 -15.91 -2.28 -1.27
C ILE A 497 -17.07 -2.25 -2.29
N PRO A 498 -17.54 -1.10 -2.80
CA PRO A 498 -18.58 -1.07 -3.81
C PRO A 498 -18.11 -1.67 -5.15
N ALA A 499 -16.85 -1.46 -5.55
CA ALA A 499 -16.33 -2.01 -6.80
C ALA A 499 -16.27 -3.55 -6.80
N TYR A 500 -16.06 -4.19 -5.64
CA TYR A 500 -15.99 -5.65 -5.53
C TYR A 500 -17.29 -6.37 -5.90
N ALA A 501 -18.42 -5.68 -5.84
CA ALA A 501 -19.71 -6.20 -6.31
C ALA A 501 -19.78 -6.37 -7.83
N TYR A 502 -18.92 -5.68 -8.60
CA TYR A 502 -18.94 -5.68 -10.06
C TYR A 502 -18.04 -6.74 -10.70
N ILE A 503 -17.14 -7.34 -9.94
CA ILE A 503 -16.25 -8.39 -10.44
C ILE A 503 -16.75 -9.76 -9.98
N ALA A 504 -16.48 -10.80 -10.76
CA ALA A 504 -16.88 -12.17 -10.42
C ALA A 504 -16.22 -12.60 -9.11
#